data_AF-A0A2D9F2Y9-F1
#
_entry.id   AF-A0A2D9F2Y9-F1
#
_cell.length_a   1.000
_cell.length_b   1.000
_cell.length_c   1.000
_cell.angle_alpha   90.00
_cell.angle_beta   90.00
_cell.angle_gamma   90.00
#
_symmetry.space_group_name_H-M   'P 1'
#
loop_
_entity.id
_entity.type
_entity.pdbx_description
1 polymer ?
#
loop_
_entity_poly.entity_id
_entity_poly.type
_entity_poly.pdbx_seq_one_letter_code
_entity_poly.pdbx_strand_id
1 'polypeptide(L)'
;MFTSFMNNTKILTKIFIGFAVVVALLLVISATGGVNLKKGDDNFSDYRDASALSNQAALVQSNLLKAQLAVTDYLAQSSEEAMAEFYDRISATTKNIETLNNEVTDPDRQKAVETSMTNIAAYRDAFEKVTTLQAKRNSIFENRLNVLGPEMESKLTELMKRAYDDADVSTAYLAAKTQRSLLLMRLYANRLA
;
A
#
# COMPACT_ATOMS: atom_id res chain seq x y z
N MET A 1 37.71 63.35 -2.22
CA MET A 1 37.01 64.41 -2.99
C MET A 1 35.72 64.90 -2.31
N PHE A 2 35.03 64.11 -1.47
CA PHE A 2 33.78 64.51 -0.79
C PHE A 2 33.93 65.55 0.34
N THR A 3 35.11 65.66 0.95
CA THR A 3 35.34 66.49 2.16
C THR A 3 35.55 67.97 1.87
N SER A 4 35.93 68.35 0.64
CA SER A 4 36.22 69.75 0.28
C SER A 4 34.93 70.56 0.02
N PHE A 5 33.82 69.91 -0.33
CA PHE A 5 32.52 70.56 -0.59
C PHE A 5 31.76 70.97 0.69
N MET A 6 32.04 70.34 1.83
CA MET A 6 31.33 70.58 3.10
C MET A 6 31.94 71.68 3.98
N ASN A 7 33.05 72.30 3.59
CA ASN A 7 33.71 73.31 4.42
C ASN A 7 33.13 74.72 4.31
N ASN A 8 32.30 75.02 3.30
CA ASN A 8 31.74 76.36 3.07
C ASN A 8 30.19 76.42 2.99
N THR A 9 29.49 75.38 3.44
CA THR A 9 28.02 75.31 3.44
C THR A 9 27.45 75.68 4.81
N LYS A 10 26.39 76.50 4.86
CA LYS A 10 25.67 76.89 6.09
C LYS A 10 25.32 75.65 6.93
N ILE A 11 25.36 75.78 8.26
CA ILE A 11 25.11 74.68 9.23
C ILE A 11 23.76 73.97 8.95
N LEU A 12 22.73 74.74 8.58
CA LEU A 12 21.42 74.24 8.15
C LEU A 12 21.49 73.22 7.01
N THR A 13 22.35 73.44 6.01
CA THR A 13 22.50 72.53 4.87
C THR A 13 23.16 71.22 5.28
N LYS A 14 24.10 71.24 6.23
CA LYS A 14 24.74 70.03 6.76
C LYS A 14 23.74 69.14 7.52
N ILE A 15 22.84 69.75 8.30
CA ILE A 15 21.76 69.07 9.01
C ILE A 15 20.77 68.43 8.02
N PHE A 16 20.36 69.18 6.99
CA PHE A 16 19.45 68.67 5.96
C PHE A 16 20.06 67.52 5.13
N ILE A 17 21.36 67.58 4.80
CA ILE A 17 22.06 66.49 4.12
C ILE A 17 22.10 65.24 5.01
N GLY A 18 22.43 65.40 6.30
CA GLY A 18 22.40 64.29 7.25
C GLY A 18 21.03 63.64 7.35
N PHE A 19 19.98 64.46 7.45
CA PHE A 19 18.59 63.97 7.47
C PHE A 19 18.20 63.26 6.16
N ALA A 20 18.57 63.81 4.99
CA ALA A 20 18.31 63.20 3.69
C ALA A 20 18.99 61.84 3.53
N VAL A 21 20.21 61.68 4.07
CA VAL A 21 20.93 60.38 4.07
C VAL A 21 20.19 59.36 4.95
N VAL A 22 19.70 59.75 6.12
CA VAL A 22 18.92 58.86 6.99
C VAL A 22 17.61 58.43 6.31
N VAL A 23 16.89 59.36 5.68
CA VAL A 23 15.66 59.05 4.94
C VAL A 23 15.94 58.11 3.76
N ALA A 24 17.03 58.34 3.02
CA ALA A 24 17.43 57.45 1.93
C ALA A 24 17.75 56.03 2.42
N LEU A 25 18.44 55.90 3.55
CA LEU A 25 18.70 54.59 4.18
C LEU A 25 17.41 53.90 4.63
N LEU A 26 16.46 54.64 5.20
CA LEU A 26 15.15 54.10 5.59
C LEU A 26 14.34 53.60 4.38
N LEU A 27 14.39 54.32 3.25
CA LEU A 27 13.73 53.88 2.01
C LEU A 27 14.34 52.58 1.46
N VAL A 28 15.67 52.43 1.52
CA VAL A 28 16.35 51.19 1.11
C VAL A 28 15.99 50.02 2.03
N ILE A 29 15.97 50.23 3.35
CA ILE A 29 15.56 49.22 4.32
C ILE A 29 14.10 48.82 4.11
N SER A 30 13.22 49.78 3.84
CA SER A 30 11.80 49.52 3.59
C SER A 30 11.58 48.75 2.28
N ALA A 31 12.29 49.11 1.21
CA ALA A 31 12.24 48.42 -0.07
C ALA A 31 12.78 46.97 0.03
N THR A 32 13.94 46.79 0.67
CA THR A 32 14.53 45.45 0.88
C THR A 32 13.70 44.60 1.84
N GLY A 33 13.13 45.22 2.89
CA GLY A 33 12.21 44.57 3.81
C GLY A 33 10.95 44.06 3.13
N GLY A 34 10.32 44.87 2.26
CA GLY A 34 9.14 44.44 1.50
C GLY A 34 9.41 43.28 0.54
N VAL A 35 10.55 43.28 -0.15
CA VAL A 35 10.96 42.17 -1.03
C VAL A 35 11.27 40.92 -0.22
N ASN A 36 11.93 41.05 0.93
CA ASN A 36 12.26 39.91 1.79
C ASN A 36 11.02 39.31 2.47
N LEU A 37 10.05 40.13 2.89
CA LEU A 37 8.77 39.62 3.38
C LEU A 37 8.03 38.85 2.29
N LYS A 38 8.00 39.37 1.06
CA LYS A 38 7.33 38.70 -0.07
C LYS A 38 7.98 37.37 -0.42
N LYS A 39 9.31 37.30 -0.46
CA LYS A 39 10.05 36.04 -0.65
C LYS A 39 9.89 35.05 0.51
N GLY A 40 9.71 35.56 1.73
CA GLY A 40 9.42 34.73 2.91
C GLY A 40 8.07 34.04 2.83
N ASP A 41 7.08 34.71 2.24
CA ASP A 41 5.73 34.17 2.02
C ASP A 41 5.72 33.07 0.93
N ASP A 42 6.46 33.27 -0.17
CA ASP A 42 6.63 32.25 -1.23
C ASP A 42 7.26 30.95 -0.70
N ASN A 43 8.33 31.04 0.10
CA ASN A 43 8.97 29.87 0.72
C ASN A 43 8.03 29.15 1.72
N PHE A 44 7.11 29.87 2.35
CA PHE A 44 6.13 29.28 3.26
C PHE A 44 4.98 28.59 2.50
N SER A 45 4.63 29.10 1.30
CA SER A 45 3.69 28.44 0.37
C SER A 45 4.23 27.09 -0.10
N ASP A 46 5.48 27.05 -0.60
CA ASP A 46 6.12 25.81 -1.07
C ASP A 46 6.23 24.75 0.04
N TYR A 47 6.51 25.17 1.28
CA TYR A 47 6.56 24.28 2.44
C TYR A 47 5.18 23.72 2.81
N ARG A 48 4.11 24.53 2.69
CA ARG A 48 2.73 24.08 2.95
C ARG A 48 2.24 23.10 1.89
N ASP A 49 2.60 23.32 0.63
CA ASP A 49 2.26 22.41 -0.47
C ASP A 49 3.01 21.09 -0.33
N ALA A 50 4.31 21.12 0.02
CA ALA A 50 5.08 19.92 0.32
C ALA A 50 4.53 19.13 1.52
N SER A 51 4.10 19.82 2.58
CA SER A 51 3.51 19.19 3.77
C SER A 51 2.14 18.57 3.49
N ALA A 52 1.30 19.24 2.69
CA ALA A 52 0.01 18.70 2.26
C ALA A 52 0.18 17.43 1.42
N LEU A 53 1.06 17.47 0.42
CA LEU A 53 1.39 16.31 -0.41
C LEU A 53 1.96 15.15 0.43
N SER A 54 2.82 15.45 1.40
CA SER A 54 3.35 14.43 2.32
C SER A 54 2.26 13.77 3.17
N ASN A 55 1.25 14.52 3.61
CA ASN A 55 0.15 13.97 4.38
C ASN A 55 -0.75 13.06 3.50
N GLN A 56 -1.02 13.45 2.26
CA GLN A 56 -1.74 12.61 1.31
C GLN A 56 -0.99 11.32 0.99
N ALA A 57 0.33 11.41 0.76
CA ALA A 57 1.17 10.23 0.57
C ALA A 57 1.15 9.30 1.79
N ALA A 58 1.13 9.84 3.01
CA ALA A 58 1.00 9.05 4.23
C ALA A 58 -0.35 8.31 4.31
N LEU A 59 -1.45 8.92 3.86
CA LEU A 59 -2.76 8.26 3.78
C LEU A 59 -2.79 7.13 2.74
N VAL A 60 -2.13 7.33 1.59
CA VAL A 60 -1.95 6.26 0.57
C VAL A 60 -1.20 5.08 1.18
N GLN A 61 -0.05 5.36 1.82
CA GLN A 61 0.79 4.33 2.43
C GLN A 61 0.07 3.59 3.57
N SER A 62 -0.61 4.32 4.45
CA SER A 62 -1.34 3.73 5.58
C SER A 62 -2.44 2.77 5.12
N ASN A 63 -3.26 3.18 4.13
CA ASN A 63 -4.29 2.31 3.60
C ASN A 63 -3.69 1.10 2.86
N LEU A 64 -2.57 1.29 2.14
CA LEU A 64 -1.91 0.18 1.46
C LEU A 64 -1.37 -0.85 2.47
N LEU A 65 -0.77 -0.40 3.57
CA LEU A 65 -0.32 -1.29 4.64
C LEU A 65 -1.47 -2.08 5.27
N LYS A 66 -2.62 -1.44 5.49
CA LYS A 66 -3.83 -2.12 5.98
C LYS A 66 -4.36 -3.14 4.96
N ALA A 67 -4.33 -2.82 3.67
CA ALA A 67 -4.67 -3.78 2.62
C ALA A 67 -3.71 -4.98 2.65
N GLN A 68 -2.40 -4.77 2.79
CA GLN A 68 -1.41 -5.83 2.90
C GLN A 68 -1.61 -6.71 4.15
N LEU A 69 -1.99 -6.10 5.28
CA LEU A 69 -2.36 -6.84 6.49
C LEU A 69 -3.58 -7.72 6.23
N ALA A 70 -4.63 -7.17 5.62
CA ALA A 70 -5.83 -7.91 5.25
C ALA A 70 -5.54 -9.07 4.28
N VAL A 71 -4.60 -8.91 3.34
CA VAL A 71 -4.12 -10.04 2.51
C VAL A 71 -3.47 -11.12 3.38
N THR A 72 -2.63 -10.74 4.34
CA THR A 72 -1.96 -11.68 5.24
C THR A 72 -2.97 -12.45 6.06
N ASP A 73 -3.97 -11.76 6.61
CA ASP A 73 -5.07 -12.37 7.35
C ASP A 73 -5.90 -13.30 6.44
N TYR A 74 -6.22 -12.87 5.22
CA TYR A 74 -6.92 -13.72 4.25
C TYR A 74 -6.13 -14.98 3.90
N LEU A 75 -4.81 -14.90 3.73
CA LEU A 75 -3.98 -16.07 3.47
C LEU A 75 -3.91 -17.03 4.66
N ALA A 76 -4.04 -16.53 5.89
CA ALA A 76 -4.01 -17.34 7.10
C ALA A 76 -5.35 -18.07 7.36
N GLN A 77 -6.48 -17.39 7.17
CA GLN A 77 -7.80 -17.91 7.57
C GLN A 77 -8.87 -17.94 6.47
N SER A 78 -8.57 -17.44 5.26
CA SER A 78 -9.51 -17.35 4.12
C SER A 78 -10.85 -16.69 4.47
N SER A 79 -10.86 -15.72 5.36
CA SER A 79 -12.10 -15.15 5.89
C SER A 79 -12.68 -14.05 4.97
N GLU A 80 -14.01 -13.99 4.90
CA GLU A 80 -14.73 -13.00 4.09
C GLU A 80 -14.48 -11.58 4.60
N GLU A 81 -14.29 -11.41 5.91
CA GLU A 81 -14.00 -10.11 6.54
C GLU A 81 -12.64 -9.56 6.08
N ALA A 82 -11.62 -10.41 6.01
CA ALA A 82 -10.31 -10.01 5.52
C ALA A 82 -10.35 -9.65 4.03
N MET A 83 -11.14 -10.38 3.24
CA MET A 83 -11.38 -10.03 1.83
C MET A 83 -12.10 -8.69 1.68
N ALA A 84 -13.13 -8.43 2.48
CA ALA A 84 -13.85 -7.17 2.47
C ALA A 84 -12.96 -6.00 2.90
N GLU A 85 -12.18 -6.16 3.98
CA GLU A 85 -11.23 -5.16 4.46
C GLU A 85 -10.16 -4.86 3.40
N PHE A 86 -9.65 -5.89 2.69
CA PHE A 86 -8.73 -5.69 1.58
C PHE A 86 -9.34 -4.77 0.51
N TYR A 87 -10.56 -5.05 0.05
CA TYR A 87 -11.20 -4.27 -1.00
C TYR A 87 -11.54 -2.84 -0.55
N ASP A 88 -11.95 -2.65 0.70
CA ASP A 88 -12.16 -1.31 1.28
C ASP A 88 -10.84 -0.51 1.26
N ARG A 89 -9.76 -1.10 1.79
CA ARG A 89 -8.47 -0.43 1.93
C ARG A 89 -7.80 -0.16 0.60
N ILE A 90 -7.79 -1.10 -0.34
CA ILE A 90 -7.17 -0.90 -1.65
C ILE A 90 -7.95 0.12 -2.48
N SER A 91 -9.27 0.19 -2.32
CA SER A 91 -10.12 1.23 -2.94
C SER A 91 -9.79 2.61 -2.37
N ALA A 92 -9.69 2.72 -1.04
CA ALA A 92 -9.27 3.96 -0.38
C ALA A 92 -7.86 4.40 -0.79
N THR A 93 -6.91 3.46 -0.89
CA THR A 93 -5.56 3.71 -1.43
C THR A 93 -5.61 4.26 -2.84
N THR A 94 -6.41 3.64 -3.72
CA THR A 94 -6.57 4.06 -5.13
C THR A 94 -7.12 5.48 -5.23
N LYS A 95 -8.18 5.79 -4.47
CA LYS A 95 -8.76 7.13 -4.44
C LYS A 95 -7.79 8.20 -3.92
N ASN A 96 -7.05 7.88 -2.87
CA ASN A 96 -6.09 8.82 -2.27
C ASN A 96 -4.91 9.09 -3.21
N ILE A 97 -4.44 8.07 -3.94
CA ILE A 97 -3.34 8.25 -4.88
C ILE A 97 -3.76 8.98 -6.16
N GLU A 98 -5.01 8.82 -6.60
CA GLU A 98 -5.58 9.63 -7.68
C GLU A 98 -5.67 11.11 -7.28
N THR A 99 -6.07 11.38 -6.03
CA THR A 99 -6.08 12.75 -5.48
C THR A 99 -4.67 13.32 -5.45
N LEU A 100 -3.71 12.56 -4.93
CA LEU A 100 -2.30 12.96 -4.91
C LEU A 100 -1.77 13.24 -6.33
N ASN A 101 -2.13 12.42 -7.31
CA ASN A 101 -1.71 12.60 -8.70
C ASN A 101 -2.20 13.92 -9.30
N ASN A 102 -3.40 14.37 -8.92
CA ASN A 102 -3.97 15.63 -9.39
C ASN A 102 -3.37 16.87 -8.72
N GLU A 103 -2.79 16.71 -7.53
CA GLU A 103 -2.20 17.80 -6.74
C GLU A 103 -0.69 17.96 -6.95
N VAL A 104 0.00 16.90 -7.36
CA VAL A 104 1.44 16.94 -7.64
C VAL A 104 1.73 17.69 -8.93
N THR A 105 2.56 18.72 -8.85
CA THR A 105 3.01 19.54 -10.00
C THR A 105 4.46 19.26 -10.42
N ASP A 106 5.27 18.73 -9.51
CA ASP A 106 6.66 18.36 -9.78
C ASP A 106 6.73 17.11 -10.69
N PRO A 107 7.40 17.17 -11.86
CA PRO A 107 7.40 16.07 -12.83
C PRO A 107 7.99 14.76 -12.31
N ASP A 108 9.03 14.83 -11.47
CA ASP A 108 9.67 13.63 -10.92
C ASP A 108 8.76 12.94 -9.90
N ARG A 109 8.09 13.72 -9.05
CA ARG A 109 7.06 13.20 -8.13
C ARG A 109 5.86 12.65 -8.88
N GLN A 110 5.42 13.30 -9.95
CA GLN A 110 4.30 12.83 -10.76
C GLN A 110 4.58 11.43 -11.32
N LYS A 111 5.77 11.22 -11.89
CA LYS A 111 6.20 9.90 -12.37
C LYS A 111 6.22 8.83 -11.26
N ALA A 112 6.63 9.19 -10.05
CA ALA A 112 6.63 8.29 -8.90
C ALA A 112 5.20 7.90 -8.48
N VAL A 113 4.26 8.85 -8.53
CA VAL A 113 2.84 8.62 -8.25
C VAL A 113 2.22 7.71 -9.31
N GLU A 114 2.44 7.97 -10.61
CA GLU A 114 1.95 7.13 -11.71
C GLU A 114 2.47 5.68 -11.64
N THR A 115 3.76 5.54 -11.31
CA THR A 115 4.37 4.21 -11.08
C THR A 115 3.70 3.49 -9.91
N SER A 116 3.43 4.22 -8.83
CA SER A 116 2.76 3.67 -7.65
C SER A 116 1.31 3.28 -7.94
N MET A 117 0.57 4.06 -8.74
CA MET A 117 -0.78 3.72 -9.21
C MET A 117 -0.78 2.40 -9.99
N THR A 118 0.18 2.23 -10.89
CA THR A 118 0.36 0.99 -11.66
C THR A 118 0.62 -0.21 -10.73
N ASN A 119 1.49 -0.04 -9.73
CA ASN A 119 1.81 -1.10 -8.78
C ASN A 119 0.63 -1.44 -7.86
N ILE A 120 -0.16 -0.46 -7.44
CA ILE A 120 -1.38 -0.66 -6.62
C ILE A 120 -2.41 -1.47 -7.43
N ALA A 121 -2.63 -1.12 -8.70
CA ALA A 121 -3.53 -1.86 -9.58
C ALA A 121 -3.04 -3.31 -9.78
N ALA A 122 -1.75 -3.50 -10.06
CA ALA A 122 -1.17 -4.83 -10.21
C ALA A 122 -1.30 -5.67 -8.92
N TYR A 123 -1.14 -5.05 -7.74
CA TYR A 123 -1.30 -5.71 -6.45
C TYR A 123 -2.75 -6.17 -6.22
N ARG A 124 -3.73 -5.32 -6.57
CA ARG A 124 -5.16 -5.68 -6.54
C ARG A 124 -5.45 -6.89 -7.42
N ASP A 125 -5.00 -6.85 -8.67
CA ASP A 125 -5.24 -7.92 -9.63
C ASP A 125 -4.53 -9.23 -9.23
N ALA A 126 -3.37 -9.13 -8.58
CA ALA A 126 -2.69 -10.29 -8.01
C ALA A 126 -3.50 -10.92 -6.86
N PHE A 127 -4.10 -10.10 -5.99
CA PHE A 127 -4.95 -10.62 -4.92
C PHE A 127 -6.21 -11.30 -5.44
N GLU A 128 -6.83 -10.77 -6.49
CA GLU A 128 -7.99 -11.42 -7.15
C GLU A 128 -7.63 -12.82 -7.71
N LYS A 129 -6.42 -12.98 -8.24
CA LYS A 129 -5.94 -14.31 -8.67
C LYS A 129 -5.79 -15.25 -7.47
N VAL A 130 -5.29 -14.76 -6.34
CA VAL A 130 -5.15 -15.53 -5.10
C VAL A 130 -6.52 -16.00 -4.60
N THR A 131 -7.51 -15.10 -4.50
CA THR A 131 -8.85 -15.44 -4.01
C THR A 131 -9.54 -16.45 -4.94
N THR A 132 -9.37 -16.29 -6.25
CA THR A 132 -9.88 -17.26 -7.25
C THR A 132 -9.24 -18.64 -7.09
N LEU A 133 -7.93 -18.70 -6.93
CA LEU A 133 -7.21 -19.97 -6.74
C LEU A 133 -7.60 -20.64 -5.42
N GLN A 134 -7.77 -19.85 -4.36
CA GLN A 134 -8.19 -20.33 -3.04
C GLN A 134 -9.63 -20.87 -3.09
N ALA A 135 -10.56 -20.17 -3.75
CA ALA A 135 -11.92 -20.66 -3.98
C ALA A 135 -11.93 -21.98 -4.78
N LYS A 136 -11.08 -22.09 -5.81
CA LYS A 136 -10.92 -23.33 -6.58
C LYS A 136 -10.37 -24.47 -5.71
N ARG A 137 -9.37 -24.19 -4.87
CA ARG A 137 -8.82 -25.16 -3.91
C ARG A 137 -9.90 -25.65 -2.94
N ASN A 138 -10.67 -24.74 -2.34
CA ASN A 138 -11.77 -25.08 -1.44
C ASN A 138 -12.82 -25.94 -2.14
N SER A 139 -13.21 -25.59 -3.37
CA SER A 139 -14.14 -26.40 -4.15
C SER A 139 -13.59 -27.80 -4.46
N ILE A 140 -12.31 -27.96 -4.74
CA ILE A 140 -11.72 -29.29 -4.96
C ILE A 140 -11.76 -30.09 -3.66
N PHE A 141 -11.46 -29.45 -2.53
CA PHE A 141 -11.50 -30.10 -1.22
C PHE A 141 -12.91 -30.56 -0.87
N GLU A 142 -13.89 -29.66 -0.90
CA GLU A 142 -15.28 -29.94 -0.52
C GLU A 142 -16.01 -30.84 -1.51
N ASN A 143 -15.93 -30.53 -2.81
CA ASN A 143 -16.78 -31.20 -3.81
C ASN A 143 -16.12 -32.43 -4.44
N ARG A 144 -14.83 -32.68 -4.19
CA ARG A 144 -14.12 -33.87 -4.70
C ARG A 144 -13.51 -34.69 -3.58
N LEU A 145 -12.60 -34.12 -2.79
CA LEU A 145 -11.84 -34.90 -1.81
C LEU A 145 -12.72 -35.39 -0.64
N ASN A 146 -13.61 -34.53 -0.12
CA ASN A 146 -14.57 -34.88 0.93
C ASN A 146 -15.67 -35.86 0.47
N VAL A 147 -15.86 -36.01 -0.85
CA VAL A 147 -16.84 -36.94 -1.43
C VAL A 147 -16.18 -38.28 -1.82
N LEU A 148 -15.13 -38.22 -2.64
CA LEU A 148 -14.43 -39.41 -3.15
C LEU A 148 -13.64 -40.14 -2.07
N GLY A 149 -13.12 -39.42 -1.07
CA GLY A 149 -12.35 -40.02 0.02
C GLY A 149 -13.16 -41.07 0.80
N PRO A 150 -14.34 -40.71 1.33
CA PRO A 150 -15.26 -41.68 1.95
C PRO A 150 -15.77 -42.76 1.00
N GLU A 151 -16.06 -42.44 -0.27
CA GLU A 151 -16.53 -43.44 -1.23
C GLU A 151 -15.46 -44.53 -1.50
N MET A 152 -14.21 -44.13 -1.72
CA MET A 152 -13.10 -45.07 -1.91
C MET A 152 -12.85 -45.90 -0.65
N GLU A 153 -12.92 -45.29 0.53
CA GLU A 153 -12.78 -45.99 1.81
C GLU A 153 -13.87 -47.05 1.98
N SER A 154 -15.14 -46.70 1.71
CA SER A 154 -16.28 -47.62 1.79
C SER A 154 -16.14 -48.79 0.82
N LYS A 155 -15.75 -48.55 -0.44
CA LYS A 155 -15.54 -49.61 -1.44
C LYS A 155 -14.39 -50.55 -1.06
N LEU A 156 -13.30 -50.03 -0.51
CA LEU A 156 -12.17 -50.84 -0.04
C LEU A 156 -12.56 -51.69 1.17
N THR A 157 -13.33 -51.13 2.10
CA THR A 157 -13.87 -51.85 3.26
C THR A 157 -14.83 -52.96 2.82
N GLU A 158 -15.72 -52.69 1.85
CA GLU A 158 -16.62 -53.70 1.28
C GLU A 158 -15.85 -54.83 0.56
N LEU A 159 -14.84 -54.48 -0.25
CA LEU A 159 -13.98 -55.45 -0.92
C LEU A 159 -13.23 -56.33 0.09
N MET A 160 -12.67 -55.73 1.13
CA MET A 160 -11.98 -56.46 2.20
C MET A 160 -12.93 -57.43 2.90
N LYS A 161 -14.17 -57.00 3.21
CA LYS A 161 -15.17 -57.85 3.86
C LYS A 161 -15.59 -59.03 2.97
N ARG A 162 -15.89 -58.77 1.69
CA ARG A 162 -16.23 -59.84 0.74
C ARG A 162 -15.11 -60.86 0.57
N ALA A 163 -13.87 -60.40 0.42
CA ALA A 163 -12.72 -61.29 0.32
C ALA A 163 -12.51 -62.13 1.59
N TYR A 164 -12.79 -61.56 2.76
CA TYR A 164 -12.78 -62.30 4.01
C TYR A 164 -13.87 -63.38 4.05
N ASP A 165 -15.10 -63.03 3.67
CA ASP A 165 -16.24 -63.96 3.63
C ASP A 165 -16.01 -65.11 2.61
N ASP A 166 -15.31 -64.83 1.51
CA ASP A 166 -14.91 -65.80 0.48
C ASP A 166 -13.64 -66.60 0.83
N ALA A 167 -13.06 -66.39 2.01
CA ALA A 167 -11.78 -66.96 2.47
C ALA A 167 -10.57 -66.62 1.55
N ASP A 168 -10.65 -65.56 0.74
CA ASP A 168 -9.53 -65.01 -0.04
C ASP A 168 -8.70 -64.04 0.82
N VAL A 169 -7.81 -64.62 1.62
CA VAL A 169 -6.91 -63.89 2.52
C VAL A 169 -5.99 -62.92 1.77
N SER A 170 -5.60 -63.26 0.53
CA SER A 170 -4.67 -62.44 -0.26
C SER A 170 -5.32 -61.14 -0.72
N THR A 171 -6.56 -61.22 -1.23
CA THR A 171 -7.34 -60.04 -1.62
C THR A 171 -7.72 -59.20 -0.40
N ALA A 172 -8.13 -59.82 0.71
CA ALA A 172 -8.42 -59.10 1.95
C ALA A 172 -7.20 -58.31 2.47
N TYR A 173 -6.01 -58.93 2.47
CA TYR A 173 -4.77 -58.27 2.85
C TYR A 173 -4.41 -57.09 1.92
N LEU A 174 -4.55 -57.27 0.61
CA LEU A 174 -4.25 -56.22 -0.36
C LEU A 174 -5.23 -55.04 -0.25
N ALA A 175 -6.52 -55.30 -0.02
CA ALA A 175 -7.53 -54.28 0.23
C ALA A 175 -7.20 -53.46 1.49
N ALA A 176 -6.85 -54.14 2.60
CA ALA A 176 -6.43 -53.47 3.84
C ALA A 176 -5.16 -52.62 3.66
N LYS A 177 -4.15 -53.12 2.94
CA LYS A 177 -2.93 -52.37 2.63
C LYS A 177 -3.23 -51.12 1.80
N THR A 178 -4.12 -51.24 0.82
CA THR A 178 -4.54 -50.12 -0.05
C THR A 178 -5.32 -49.08 0.74
N GLN A 179 -6.23 -49.52 1.62
CA GLN A 179 -6.97 -48.63 2.51
C GLN A 179 -6.02 -47.83 3.42
N ARG A 180 -4.98 -48.46 3.98
CA ARG A 180 -3.94 -47.75 4.73
C ARG A 180 -3.25 -46.67 3.88
N SER A 181 -2.87 -46.99 2.65
CA SER A 181 -2.26 -46.02 1.73
C SER A 181 -3.20 -44.87 1.41
N LEU A 182 -4.49 -45.15 1.20
CA LEU A 182 -5.53 -44.12 1.01
C LEU A 182 -5.66 -43.20 2.22
N LEU A 183 -5.69 -43.76 3.45
CA LEU A 183 -5.80 -42.95 4.67
C LEU A 183 -4.56 -42.05 4.88
N LEU A 184 -3.37 -42.55 4.56
CA LEU A 184 -2.15 -41.73 4.58
C LEU A 184 -2.21 -40.61 3.53
N MET A 185 -2.68 -40.91 2.32
CA MET A 185 -2.89 -39.90 1.28
C MET A 185 -3.86 -38.81 1.74
N ARG A 186 -5.00 -39.19 2.35
CA ARG A 186 -5.98 -38.26 2.91
C ARG A 186 -5.38 -37.40 4.02
N LEU A 187 -4.57 -37.99 4.91
CA LEU A 187 -3.87 -37.25 5.96
C LEU A 187 -2.94 -36.19 5.39
N TYR A 188 -2.12 -36.54 4.38
CA TYR A 188 -1.21 -35.60 3.75
C TYR A 188 -1.95 -34.51 2.95
N ALA A 189 -3.03 -34.87 2.26
CA ALA A 189 -3.88 -33.91 1.56
C ALA A 189 -4.53 -32.91 2.52
N ASN A 190 -5.04 -33.36 3.67
CA ASN A 190 -5.64 -32.50 4.70
C ASN A 190 -4.63 -31.59 5.39
N ARG A 191 -3.36 -31.98 5.48
CA ARG A 191 -2.30 -31.10 6.02
C ARG A 191 -1.96 -29.95 5.05
N LEU A 192 -2.26 -30.12 3.78
CA LEU A 192 -2.06 -29.15 2.71
C LEU A 192 -3.36 -28.38 2.38
N ALA A 193 -4.44 -28.61 3.14
CA ALA A 193 -5.73 -27.91 3.10
C ALA A 193 -5.76 -26.85 4.21
#